data_AF-A0A3D9B9C7-F1
#
_entry.id   AF-A0A3D9B9C7-F1
#
_cell.length_a   1.000
_cell.length_b   1.000
_cell.length_c   1.000
_cell.angle_alpha   90.00
_cell.angle_beta   90.00
_cell.angle_gamma   90.00
#
_symmetry.space_group_name_H-M   'P 1'
#
loop_
_entity.id
_entity.type
_entity.pdbx_description
1 polymer ?
#
loop_
_entity_poly.entity_id
_entity_poly.type
_entity_poly.pdbx_seq_one_letter_code
_entity_poly.pdbx_strand_id
1 'polypeptide(L)'
;MKKLLITALLMGTFSMSYAQSDYYNDYRRSITDINWQTVVADLLLSTTQANQVYSLNDRYRDYDTWNRVYVVDPGRWRGDRYSELERILGREKYMVFKKKYYRGQNPVIVYGRNKNDYKKYRKQKEKYYKERAKSYKKQHKHHGHND
;
A
#
# COMPACT_ATOMS: atom_id res chain seq x y z
N MET A 1 -12.86 35.23 -27.70
CA MET A 1 -12.93 33.84 -28.21
C MET A 1 -12.27 32.91 -27.19
N LYS A 2 -13.03 31.93 -26.70
CA LYS A 2 -12.55 30.84 -25.83
C LYS A 2 -11.64 29.92 -26.65
N LYS A 3 -10.59 29.37 -26.03
CA LYS A 3 -9.87 28.09 -26.32
C LYS A 3 -8.35 28.23 -26.17
N LEU A 4 -7.85 28.30 -24.94
CA LEU A 4 -6.49 27.87 -24.57
C LEU A 4 -6.52 27.61 -23.05
N LEU A 5 -6.13 26.50 -22.43
CA LEU A 5 -5.58 25.21 -22.83
C LEU A 5 -5.83 24.30 -21.61
N ILE A 6 -6.72 23.31 -21.73
CA ILE A 6 -6.98 22.27 -20.71
C ILE A 6 -5.83 21.24 -20.73
N THR A 7 -4.59 21.70 -20.80
CA THR A 7 -3.42 20.83 -21.07
C THR A 7 -2.67 20.46 -19.78
N ALA A 8 -2.83 21.22 -18.70
CA ALA A 8 -2.22 20.91 -17.41
C ALA A 8 -2.95 19.80 -16.62
N LEU A 9 -4.20 19.47 -16.99
CA LEU A 9 -5.00 18.46 -16.28
C LEU A 9 -4.68 17.01 -16.70
N LEU A 10 -3.93 16.81 -17.79
CA LEU A 10 -3.62 15.47 -18.31
C LEU A 10 -2.35 14.83 -17.71
N MET A 11 -1.60 15.54 -16.85
CA MET A 11 -0.41 14.98 -16.20
C MET A 11 -0.71 14.28 -14.86
N GLY A 12 -1.91 14.44 -14.29
CA GLY A 12 -2.22 13.97 -12.94
C GLY A 12 -3.14 12.74 -12.83
N THR A 13 -3.84 12.35 -13.90
CA THR A 13 -4.89 11.32 -13.81
C THR A 13 -4.69 10.18 -14.81
N PHE A 14 -3.47 9.66 -14.93
CA PHE A 14 -3.39 8.20 -15.05
C PHE A 14 -3.62 7.62 -13.65
N SER A 15 -4.86 7.69 -13.17
CA SER A 15 -5.37 6.69 -12.24
C SER A 15 -5.39 5.38 -13.02
N MET A 16 -4.21 4.80 -13.21
CA MET A 16 -4.04 3.40 -13.56
C MET A 16 -4.64 2.61 -12.41
N SER A 17 -5.97 2.46 -12.45
CA SER A 17 -6.70 1.40 -11.75
C SER A 17 -6.40 0.03 -12.38
N TYR A 18 -5.41 -0.05 -13.27
CA TYR A 18 -4.81 -1.26 -13.81
C TYR A 18 -4.20 -2.10 -12.70
N ALA A 19 -5.04 -2.95 -12.11
CA ALA A 19 -4.73 -4.04 -11.20
C ALA A 19 -3.69 -3.67 -10.14
N GLN A 20 -4.09 -2.79 -9.22
CA GLN A 20 -3.34 -2.59 -7.98
C GLN A 20 -3.06 -3.97 -7.36
N SER A 21 -1.78 -4.27 -7.09
CA SER A 21 -1.34 -5.59 -6.64
C SER A 21 -2.25 -6.07 -5.52
N ASP A 22 -2.73 -7.31 -5.63
CA ASP A 22 -3.58 -7.86 -4.59
C ASP A 22 -2.86 -7.83 -3.21
N TYR A 23 -1.52 -7.89 -3.18
CA TYR A 23 -0.72 -7.68 -1.96
C TYR A 23 -0.80 -6.25 -1.40
N TYR A 24 -0.84 -5.23 -2.27
CA TYR A 24 -1.04 -3.85 -1.82
C TYR A 24 -2.47 -3.65 -1.32
N ASN A 25 -3.46 -4.26 -1.98
CA ASN A 25 -4.85 -4.19 -1.53
C ASN A 25 -5.00 -4.79 -0.12
N ASP A 26 -4.32 -5.90 0.15
CA ASP A 26 -4.27 -6.48 1.49
C ASP A 26 -3.55 -5.58 2.51
N TYR A 27 -2.44 -4.95 2.11
CA TYR A 27 -1.77 -3.93 2.94
C TYR A 27 -2.73 -2.79 3.29
N ARG A 28 -3.52 -2.29 2.34
CA ARG A 28 -4.51 -1.25 2.58
C ARG A 28 -5.63 -1.72 3.49
N ARG A 29 -6.17 -2.92 3.27
CA ARG A 29 -7.19 -3.52 4.15
C ARG A 29 -6.71 -3.69 5.57
N SER A 30 -5.44 -4.04 5.77
CA SER A 30 -4.83 -4.12 7.10
C SER A 30 -4.77 -2.78 7.87
N ILE A 31 -5.09 -1.68 7.18
CA ILE A 31 -5.24 -0.33 7.73
C ILE A 31 -6.72 0.05 7.77
N THR A 32 -7.43 -0.03 6.64
CA THR A 32 -8.78 0.53 6.49
C THR A 32 -9.86 -0.25 7.23
N ASP A 33 -9.64 -1.54 7.46
CA ASP A 33 -10.65 -2.41 8.09
C ASP A 33 -10.60 -2.32 9.63
N ILE A 34 -9.73 -1.45 10.17
CA ILE A 34 -9.50 -1.25 11.59
C ILE A 34 -9.89 0.17 11.98
N ASN A 35 -10.75 0.29 13.00
CA ASN A 35 -11.04 1.58 13.60
C ASN A 35 -9.90 1.97 14.57
N TRP A 36 -8.93 2.74 14.07
CA TRP A 36 -7.75 3.12 14.83
C TRP A 36 -8.04 4.07 15.99
N GLN A 37 -9.08 4.89 15.89
CA GLN A 37 -9.55 5.73 17.00
C GLN A 37 -10.02 4.84 18.16
N THR A 38 -10.79 3.80 17.87
CA THR A 38 -11.19 2.80 18.87
C THR A 38 -9.99 2.02 19.41
N VAL A 39 -9.01 1.64 18.58
CA VAL A 39 -7.78 0.99 19.06
C VAL A 39 -7.05 1.88 20.07
N VAL A 40 -6.89 3.17 19.77
CA VAL A 40 -6.23 4.14 20.64
C VAL A 40 -6.96 4.25 21.98
N ALA A 41 -8.29 4.37 21.95
CA ALA A 41 -9.12 4.50 23.14
C ALA A 41 -9.13 3.21 23.99
N ASP A 42 -9.46 2.06 23.39
CA ASP A 42 -9.64 0.80 24.11
C ASP A 42 -8.35 0.29 24.73
N LEU A 43 -7.21 0.51 24.06
CA LEU A 43 -5.90 0.08 24.56
C LEU A 43 -5.21 1.14 25.41
N LEU A 44 -5.88 2.26 25.68
CA LEU A 44 -5.35 3.39 26.44
C LEU A 44 -3.94 3.77 25.93
N LEU A 45 -3.82 3.99 24.62
CA LEU A 45 -2.54 4.33 24.02
C LEU A 45 -2.13 5.73 24.43
N SER A 46 -0.86 5.92 24.78
CA SER A 46 -0.33 7.27 24.98
C SER A 46 -0.37 8.05 23.67
N THR A 47 -0.33 9.38 23.76
CA THR A 47 -0.26 10.26 22.57
C THR A 47 0.89 9.86 21.65
N THR A 48 2.04 9.50 22.23
CA THR A 48 3.21 9.02 21.47
C THR A 48 2.91 7.72 20.72
N GLN A 49 2.31 6.73 21.38
CA GLN A 49 1.94 5.45 20.75
C GLN A 49 0.91 5.68 19.63
N ALA A 50 -0.12 6.50 19.87
CA ALA A 50 -1.13 6.83 18.87
C ALA A 50 -0.51 7.47 17.62
N ASN A 51 0.37 8.46 17.80
CA ASN A 51 1.07 9.12 16.69
C ASN A 51 1.96 8.14 15.91
N GLN A 52 2.63 7.20 16.59
CA GLN A 52 3.41 6.17 15.93
C GLN A 52 2.53 5.21 15.11
N VAL A 53 1.36 4.82 15.61
CA VAL A 53 0.38 4.01 14.86
C VAL A 53 -0.09 4.75 13.61
N TYR A 54 -0.45 6.04 13.73
CA TYR A 54 -0.88 6.83 12.57
C TYR A 54 0.24 6.99 11.54
N SER A 55 1.47 7.24 11.98
CA SER A 55 2.65 7.27 11.10
C SER A 55 2.89 5.93 10.39
N LEU A 56 2.73 4.80 11.10
CA LEU A 56 2.81 3.47 10.50
C LEU A 56 1.72 3.24 9.44
N ASN A 57 0.49 3.69 9.69
CA ASN A 57 -0.64 3.56 8.75
C ASN A 57 -0.46 4.43 7.50
N ASP A 58 0.19 5.57 7.64
CA ASP A 58 0.45 6.50 6.54
C ASP A 58 1.75 6.22 5.77
N ARG A 59 2.52 5.21 6.15
CA ARG A 59 3.86 4.95 5.60
C ARG A 59 3.88 4.76 4.08
N TYR A 60 2.89 4.07 3.51
CA TYR A 60 2.78 3.84 2.08
C TYR A 60 1.37 4.17 1.57
N ARG A 61 1.12 5.46 1.32
CA ARG A 61 -0.19 5.99 0.92
C ARG A 61 -0.60 5.59 -0.51
N ASP A 62 0.35 5.22 -1.35
CA ASP A 62 0.11 4.85 -2.75
C ASP A 62 0.88 3.56 -3.14
N TYR A 63 0.48 2.98 -4.28
CA TYR A 63 1.08 1.74 -4.75
C TYR A 63 2.55 1.91 -5.12
N ASP A 64 2.95 3.04 -5.69
CA ASP A 64 4.31 3.25 -6.17
C ASP A 64 5.31 3.32 -4.99
N THR A 65 4.95 4.00 -3.89
CA THR A 65 5.74 4.05 -2.65
C THR A 65 5.87 2.67 -2.00
N TRP A 66 4.77 1.92 -1.90
CA TRP A 66 4.79 0.55 -1.37
C TRP A 66 5.62 -0.39 -2.26
N ASN A 67 5.44 -0.29 -3.58
CA ASN A 67 6.08 -1.17 -4.54
C ASN A 67 7.59 -0.96 -4.55
N ARG A 68 8.09 0.27 -4.43
CA ARG A 68 9.54 0.53 -4.30
C ARG A 68 10.21 -0.30 -3.19
N VAL A 69 9.50 -0.57 -2.09
CA VAL A 69 10.03 -1.31 -0.94
C VAL A 69 9.81 -2.82 -1.07
N TYR A 70 8.65 -3.23 -1.58
CA TYR A 70 8.19 -4.63 -1.55
C TYR A 70 8.18 -5.33 -2.90
N VAL A 71 8.67 -4.71 -3.97
CA VAL A 71 8.61 -5.27 -5.34
C VAL A 71 9.32 -6.63 -5.48
N VAL A 72 10.37 -6.87 -4.69
CA VAL A 72 11.16 -8.11 -4.67
C VAL A 72 10.43 -9.19 -3.89
N ASP A 73 10.00 -8.86 -2.68
CA ASP A 73 9.21 -9.72 -1.81
C ASP A 73 7.93 -8.99 -1.36
N PRO A 74 6.82 -9.15 -2.11
CA PRO A 74 5.55 -8.51 -1.81
C PRO A 74 4.87 -9.15 -0.60
N GLY A 75 5.35 -10.28 -0.08
CA GLY A 75 4.82 -10.89 1.13
C GLY A 75 5.35 -10.24 2.40
N ARG A 76 6.54 -9.63 2.33
CA ARG A 76 7.29 -9.10 3.49
C ARG A 76 6.56 -8.03 4.29
N TRP A 77 5.72 -7.20 3.65
CA TRP A 77 5.02 -6.10 4.33
C TRP A 77 4.24 -6.55 5.57
N ARG A 78 3.72 -7.79 5.57
CA ARG A 78 2.97 -8.35 6.70
C ARG A 78 3.86 -8.43 7.93
N GLY A 79 5.05 -9.02 7.79
CA GLY A 79 6.03 -9.10 8.86
C GLY A 79 6.40 -7.70 9.36
N ASP A 80 6.87 -6.84 8.45
CA ASP A 80 7.32 -5.48 8.78
C ASP A 80 6.24 -4.68 9.52
N ARG A 81 4.99 -4.72 9.04
CA ARG A 81 3.88 -3.96 9.63
C ARG A 81 3.52 -4.48 11.01
N TYR A 82 3.38 -5.80 11.16
CA TYR A 82 2.89 -6.36 12.41
C TYR A 82 3.97 -6.45 13.49
N SER A 83 5.24 -6.57 13.13
CA SER A 83 6.36 -6.39 14.05
C SER A 83 6.47 -4.95 14.53
N GLU A 84 6.32 -3.95 13.65
CA GLU A 84 6.29 -2.54 14.07
C GLU A 84 5.08 -2.22 14.93
N LEU A 85 3.91 -2.77 14.61
CA LEU A 85 2.71 -2.56 15.42
C LEU A 85 2.87 -3.17 16.82
N GLU A 86 3.44 -4.37 16.93
CA GLU A 86 3.77 -4.98 18.22
C GLU A 86 4.77 -4.15 19.02
N ARG A 87 5.80 -3.59 18.36
CA ARG A 87 6.78 -2.70 18.99
C ARG A 87 6.13 -1.43 19.54
N ILE A 88 5.20 -0.82 18.80
CA ILE A 88 4.52 0.42 19.23
C ILE A 88 3.55 0.15 20.38
N LEU A 89 2.72 -0.89 20.26
CA LEU A 89 1.68 -1.20 21.25
C LEU A 89 2.25 -1.86 22.51
N GLY A 90 3.35 -2.59 22.38
CA GLY A 90 3.82 -3.54 23.38
C GLY A 90 3.05 -4.87 23.30
N ARG A 91 3.67 -5.94 23.81
CA ARG A 91 3.19 -7.32 23.67
C ARG A 91 1.76 -7.53 24.16
N GLU A 92 1.42 -7.03 25.35
CA GLU A 92 0.10 -7.25 25.95
C GLU A 92 -1.02 -6.58 25.15
N LYS A 93 -0.88 -5.27 24.88
CA LYS A 93 -1.85 -4.51 24.08
C LYS A 93 -1.96 -5.07 22.65
N TYR A 94 -0.86 -5.52 22.07
CA TYR A 94 -0.87 -6.18 20.76
C TYR A 94 -1.65 -7.50 20.76
N MET A 95 -1.57 -8.30 21.82
CA MET A 95 -2.38 -9.51 21.95
C MET A 95 -3.89 -9.19 22.04
N VAL A 96 -4.27 -8.16 22.79
CA VAL A 96 -5.67 -7.68 22.86
C VAL A 96 -6.14 -7.21 21.48
N PHE A 97 -5.32 -6.42 20.79
CA PHE A 97 -5.57 -6.00 19.41
C PHE A 97 -5.83 -7.19 18.47
N LYS A 98 -4.94 -8.18 18.46
CA LYS A 98 -5.10 -9.39 17.62
C LYS A 98 -6.37 -10.16 17.97
N LYS A 99 -6.69 -10.28 19.25
CA LYS A 99 -7.91 -10.96 19.71
C LYS A 99 -9.16 -10.27 19.15
N LYS A 100 -9.21 -8.94 19.21
CA LYS A 100 -10.36 -8.15 18.75
C LYS A 100 -10.51 -8.12 17.23
N TYR A 101 -9.46 -7.79 16.49
CA TYR A 101 -9.55 -7.53 15.04
C TYR A 101 -9.24 -8.73 14.16
N TYR A 102 -8.54 -9.74 14.70
CA TYR A 102 -8.13 -10.93 13.96
C TYR A 102 -8.61 -12.22 14.61
N ARG A 103 -9.55 -12.14 15.56
CA ARG A 103 -10.09 -13.31 16.29
C ARG A 103 -8.99 -14.15 16.95
N GLY A 104 -7.90 -13.51 17.35
CA GLY A 104 -6.72 -14.15 17.94
C GLY A 104 -5.73 -14.76 16.94
N GLN A 105 -6.07 -14.77 15.64
CA GLN A 105 -5.17 -15.25 14.59
C GLN A 105 -3.98 -14.30 14.39
N ASN A 106 -2.85 -14.87 13.93
CA ASN A 106 -1.71 -14.06 13.53
C ASN A 106 -2.07 -13.35 12.21
N PRO A 107 -2.10 -12.01 12.17
CA PRO A 107 -2.50 -11.29 10.98
C PRO A 107 -1.52 -11.48 9.81
N VAL A 108 -0.27 -11.89 10.05
CA VAL A 108 0.66 -12.33 8.99
C VAL A 108 0.10 -13.53 8.22
N ILE A 109 -0.59 -14.43 8.92
CA ILE A 109 -1.25 -15.62 8.35
C ILE A 109 -2.58 -15.23 7.70
N VAL A 110 -3.34 -14.30 8.28
CA VAL A 110 -4.61 -13.82 7.71
C VAL A 110 -4.42 -13.27 6.29
N TYR A 111 -3.34 -12.52 6.09
CA TYR A 111 -2.95 -12.02 4.76
C TYR A 111 -1.98 -12.98 4.03
N GLY A 112 -1.93 -14.24 4.47
CA GLY A 112 -1.25 -15.38 3.87
C GLY A 112 -1.61 -15.53 2.40
N ARG A 113 -0.60 -15.49 1.53
CA ARG A 113 -0.76 -15.74 0.09
C ARG A 113 -0.03 -17.00 -0.32
N ASN A 114 -0.62 -17.77 -1.22
CA ASN A 114 -0.06 -19.02 -1.72
C ASN A 114 0.81 -18.80 -2.99
N LYS A 115 1.41 -19.88 -3.48
CA LYS A 115 2.29 -19.86 -4.68
C LYS A 115 1.58 -19.36 -5.95
N ASN A 116 0.28 -19.65 -6.09
CA ASN A 116 -0.51 -19.22 -7.25
C ASN A 116 -0.76 -17.71 -7.21
N ASP A 117 -0.99 -17.14 -6.03
CA ASP A 117 -1.11 -15.70 -5.85
C ASP A 117 0.17 -14.97 -6.23
N TYR A 118 1.33 -15.51 -5.83
CA TYR A 118 2.63 -14.94 -6.21
C TYR A 118 2.84 -14.98 -7.73
N LYS A 119 2.46 -16.09 -8.39
CA LYS A 119 2.52 -16.20 -9.85
C LYS A 119 1.60 -15.18 -10.54
N LYS A 120 0.40 -14.96 -10.01
CA LYS A 120 -0.55 -13.94 -10.50
C LYS A 120 0.05 -12.54 -10.36
N TYR A 121 0.62 -12.22 -9.20
CA TYR A 121 1.31 -10.96 -8.95
C TYR A 121 2.45 -10.73 -9.94
N ARG A 122 3.32 -11.72 -10.17
CA ARG A 122 4.42 -11.59 -11.14
C ARG A 122 3.93 -11.23 -12.53
N LYS A 123 2.86 -11.88 -13.00
CA LYS A 123 2.25 -11.56 -14.31
C LYS A 123 1.69 -10.14 -14.36
N GLN A 124 1.00 -9.70 -13.30
CA GLN A 124 0.47 -8.33 -13.20
C GLN A 124 1.60 -7.30 -13.21
N LYS A 125 2.66 -7.55 -12.42
CA LYS A 125 3.87 -6.73 -12.35
C LYS A 125 4.55 -6.61 -13.71
N GLU A 126 4.75 -7.71 -14.42
CA GLU A 126 5.35 -7.71 -15.77
C GLU A 126 4.52 -6.88 -16.76
N LYS A 127 3.18 -6.98 -16.70
CA LYS A 127 2.28 -6.14 -17.51
C LYS A 127 2.42 -4.66 -17.16
N TYR A 128 2.39 -4.32 -15.88
CA TYR A 128 2.53 -2.95 -15.39
C TYR A 128 3.81 -2.28 -15.89
N TYR A 129 4.96 -2.93 -15.74
CA TYR A 129 6.24 -2.36 -16.19
C TYR A 129 6.32 -2.24 -17.72
N LYS A 130 5.73 -3.19 -18.46
CA LYS A 130 5.65 -3.13 -19.92
C LYS A 130 4.79 -1.96 -20.40
N GLU A 131 3.66 -1.71 -19.76
CA GLU A 131 2.78 -0.57 -20.06
C GLU A 131 3.46 0.76 -19.72
N ARG A 132 4.05 0.86 -18.53
CA ARG A 132 4.79 2.05 -18.10
C ARG A 132 5.94 2.38 -19.06
N ALA A 133 6.71 1.38 -19.51
CA ALA A 133 7.77 1.56 -20.49
C ALA A 133 7.26 2.07 -21.86
N LYS A 134 6.10 1.59 -22.32
CA LYS A 134 5.46 2.09 -23.55
C LYS A 134 5.03 3.55 -23.41
N SER A 135 4.41 3.89 -22.28
CA SER A 135 3.97 5.26 -21.99
C SER A 135 5.13 6.24 -21.97
N TYR A 136 6.25 5.88 -21.30
CA TYR A 136 7.48 6.69 -21.33
C TYR A 136 8.00 6.89 -22.76
N LYS A 137 8.12 5.82 -23.55
CA LYS A 137 8.56 5.93 -24.95
C LYS A 137 7.66 6.85 -25.79
N LYS A 138 6.35 6.81 -25.57
CA LYS A 138 5.39 7.69 -26.28
C LYS A 138 5.59 9.15 -25.90
N GLN A 139 5.75 9.47 -24.62
CA GLN A 139 5.97 10.84 -24.15
C GLN A 139 7.29 11.44 -24.66
N HIS A 140 8.36 10.64 -24.72
CA HIS A 140 9.67 11.10 -25.21
C HIS A 140 9.79 11.14 -26.74
N LYS A 141 8.92 10.46 -27.49
CA LYS A 141 8.87 10.60 -28.97
C LYS A 141 8.29 11.94 -29.43
N HIS A 142 7.43 12.59 -28.64
CA HIS A 142 6.80 13.86 -29.01
C HIS A 142 7.67 15.10 -28.76
N HIS A 143 8.83 14.96 -28.10
CA HIS A 143 9.76 16.08 -27.84
C HIS A 143 10.86 16.23 -28.90
N GLY A 144 10.91 15.39 -29.94
CA GLY A 144 11.95 15.41 -30.97
C GLY A 144 11.56 16.10 -32.28
N HIS A 145 10.51 16.92 -32.31
CA HIS A 145 9.99 17.56 -33.53
C HIS A 145 9.79 19.07 -33.37
N ASN A 146 10.70 19.74 -32.66
CA ASN A 146 10.80 21.20 -32.63
C ASN A 146 12.29 21.59 -32.71
N ASP A 147 12.91 21.38 -33.86
CA ASP A 147 14.13 22.07 -34.30
C ASP A 147 13.93 22.47 -35.77
#